data_AF-A0A8R2FCD8-F1
#
_entry.id   AF-A0A8R2FCD8-F1
#
_cell.length_a   1.000
_cell.length_b   1.000
_cell.length_c   1.000
_cell.angle_alpha   90.00
_cell.angle_beta   90.00
_cell.angle_gamma   90.00
#
_symmetry.space_group_name_H-M   'P 1'
#
loop_
_entity.id
_entity.type
_entity.pdbx_description
1 polymer ?
#
loop_
_entity_poly.entity_id
_entity_poly.type
_entity_poly.pdbx_seq_one_letter_code
_entity_poly.pdbx_strand_id
1 'polypeptide(L)'
;MIFRIVRIYPTYITAIVIFAFVLPYMGDGPLWKLIVYPEAEFCRKNWWTNLLFINNYVNADEMCMLHSWYLACDMHFFIVGVFLTYIIWRWNKAGVCIYGVVFAVSIYLPAKSIYDNKLWGVMPYFYGNIKNIRTTEHFNRIYIKSHYRITTYLVGIAAAFIYLRIKQSKLKFSVKNRTIGLMLCVLLHFTCFIVTGYFYLPEVTYNPWNHIIYFTFQRILYSLTVSYLLVVGSLTNFGFISSFIECKLFTVISRLSYVLYLTHFIVQLQSIGEIRQPKYGNFWTMYWEINADLMTALSYSIIFNLIVEAPSRKIFKELTSKFLKSEKESDTAGS
;
A
#
# COMPACT_ATOMS: atom_id res chain seq x y z
N MET A 1 -9.92 13.36 -9.99
CA MET A 1 -9.25 12.20 -10.63
C MET A 1 -7.98 12.60 -11.36
N ILE A 2 -8.05 13.54 -12.31
CA ILE A 2 -6.92 14.02 -13.14
C ILE A 2 -5.70 14.45 -12.29
N PHE A 3 -5.91 15.28 -11.26
CA PHE A 3 -4.83 15.72 -10.36
C PHE A 3 -4.04 14.58 -9.71
N ARG A 4 -4.70 13.46 -9.38
CA ARG A 4 -4.03 12.29 -8.77
C ARG A 4 -3.14 11.60 -9.79
N ILE A 5 -3.69 11.39 -10.99
CA ILE A 5 -3.00 10.72 -12.09
C ILE A 5 -1.75 11.49 -12.52
N VAL A 6 -1.88 12.81 -12.71
CA VAL A 6 -0.74 13.66 -13.14
C VAL A 6 0.38 13.72 -12.09
N ARG A 7 0.05 13.56 -10.81
CA ARG A 7 1.05 13.46 -9.74
C ARG A 7 1.80 12.13 -9.73
N ILE A 8 1.13 11.03 -10.09
CA ILE A 8 1.65 9.66 -9.99
C ILE A 8 2.46 9.28 -11.24
N TYR A 9 1.95 9.59 -12.43
CA TYR A 9 2.55 9.07 -13.67
C TYR A 9 4.01 9.43 -13.92
N PRO A 10 4.49 10.68 -13.74
CA PRO A 10 5.85 11.03 -14.13
C PRO A 10 6.92 10.16 -13.46
N THR A 11 6.82 10.00 -12.14
CA THR A 11 7.73 9.14 -11.38
C THR A 11 7.48 7.66 -11.63
N TYR A 12 6.23 7.25 -11.81
CA TYR A 12 5.91 5.85 -12.08
C TYR A 12 6.43 5.36 -13.43
N ILE A 13 6.24 6.15 -14.50
CA ILE A 13 6.78 5.88 -15.83
C ILE A 13 8.31 5.83 -15.79
N THR A 14 8.93 6.79 -15.09
CA THR A 14 10.39 6.81 -14.98
C THR A 14 10.91 5.59 -14.22
N ALA A 15 10.22 5.15 -13.18
CA ALA A 15 10.56 3.91 -12.48
C ALA A 15 10.45 2.69 -13.42
N ILE A 16 9.36 2.56 -14.19
CA ILE A 16 9.20 1.50 -15.20
C ILE A 16 10.39 1.48 -16.18
N VAL A 17 10.79 2.65 -16.68
CA VAL A 17 11.94 2.77 -17.61
C VAL A 17 13.24 2.33 -16.93
N ILE A 18 13.46 2.71 -15.67
CA ILE A 18 14.63 2.26 -14.91
C ILE A 18 14.63 0.74 -14.77
N PHE A 19 13.53 0.13 -14.33
CA PHE A 19 13.42 -1.32 -14.21
C PHE A 19 13.63 -2.04 -15.55
N ALA A 20 13.07 -1.49 -16.63
CA ALA A 20 13.15 -2.09 -17.96
C ALA A 20 14.52 -1.96 -18.61
N PHE A 21 15.25 -0.85 -18.42
CA PHE A 21 16.42 -0.54 -19.24
C PHE A 21 17.69 -0.20 -18.48
N VAL A 22 17.59 0.32 -17.26
CA VAL A 22 18.77 0.77 -16.49
C VAL A 22 19.21 -0.31 -15.52
N LEU A 23 18.26 -0.86 -14.76
CA LEU A 23 18.47 -1.84 -13.71
C LEU A 23 19.34 -3.04 -14.15
N PRO A 24 19.19 -3.65 -15.35
CA PRO A 24 20.05 -4.75 -15.79
C PRO A 24 21.55 -4.44 -15.77
N TYR A 25 21.94 -3.17 -15.89
CA TYR A 25 23.33 -2.72 -15.99
C TYR A 25 23.87 -2.12 -14.68
N MET A 26 23.07 -2.11 -13.60
CA MET A 26 23.45 -1.49 -12.33
C MET A 26 24.30 -2.38 -11.41
N GLY A 27 24.62 -3.60 -11.82
CA GLY A 27 25.37 -4.56 -11.01
C GLY A 27 25.60 -5.89 -11.72
N ASP A 28 26.21 -6.84 -11.01
CA ASP A 28 26.49 -8.19 -11.49
C ASP A 28 26.55 -9.19 -10.33
N GLY A 29 26.20 -10.44 -10.62
CA GLY A 29 26.20 -11.53 -9.64
C GLY A 29 25.53 -12.79 -10.17
N PRO A 30 25.73 -13.94 -9.50
CA PRO A 30 25.19 -15.21 -9.98
C PRO A 30 23.65 -15.23 -9.93
N LEU A 31 23.03 -14.53 -8.96
CA LEU A 31 21.58 -14.39 -8.87
C LEU A 31 21.02 -13.28 -9.77
N TRP A 32 21.88 -12.40 -10.31
CA TRP A 32 21.47 -11.29 -11.18
C TRP A 32 20.70 -11.77 -12.41
N LYS A 33 21.21 -12.82 -13.07
CA LYS A 33 20.56 -13.44 -14.23
C LYS A 33 19.24 -14.13 -13.90
N LEU A 34 19.06 -14.58 -12.65
CA LEU A 34 17.88 -15.32 -12.20
C LEU A 34 16.77 -14.40 -11.68
N ILE A 35 17.11 -13.19 -11.24
CA ILE A 35 16.18 -12.29 -10.54
C ILE A 35 16.04 -10.96 -11.28
N VAL A 36 17.16 -10.29 -11.60
CA VAL A 36 17.15 -8.93 -12.15
C VAL A 36 16.83 -8.91 -13.64
N TYR A 37 17.45 -9.79 -14.44
CA TYR A 37 17.15 -9.86 -15.88
C TYR A 37 15.70 -10.23 -16.18
N PRO A 38 15.08 -11.24 -15.53
CA PRO A 38 13.65 -11.52 -15.71
C PRO A 38 12.76 -10.33 -15.31
N GLU A 39 13.08 -9.63 -14.22
CA GLU A 39 12.31 -8.44 -13.81
C GLU A 39 12.31 -7.37 -14.90
N ALA A 40 13.46 -7.12 -15.52
CA ALA A 40 13.57 -6.16 -16.61
C ALA A 40 12.80 -6.60 -17.87
N GLU A 41 12.83 -7.89 -18.22
CA GLU A 41 12.03 -8.44 -19.32
C GLU A 41 10.52 -8.32 -19.06
N PHE A 42 10.07 -8.64 -17.84
CA PHE A 42 8.68 -8.44 -17.44
C PHE A 42 8.25 -6.98 -17.60
N CYS A 43 9.11 -6.04 -17.26
CA CYS A 43 8.87 -4.63 -17.51
C CYS A 43 8.85 -4.26 -18.99
N ARG A 44 9.77 -4.76 -19.82
CA ARG A 44 9.76 -4.53 -21.27
C ARG A 44 8.48 -5.07 -21.94
N LYS A 45 7.99 -6.22 -21.49
CA LYS A 45 6.79 -6.88 -22.05
C LYS A 45 5.47 -6.30 -21.54
N ASN A 46 5.38 -6.00 -20.24
CA ASN A 46 4.10 -5.74 -19.55
C ASN A 46 3.97 -4.32 -18.96
N TRP A 47 4.86 -3.36 -19.26
CA TRP A 47 4.80 -1.98 -18.73
C TRP A 47 3.43 -1.30 -18.91
N TRP A 48 2.73 -1.57 -20.00
CA TRP A 48 1.43 -0.96 -20.30
C TRP A 48 0.36 -1.34 -19.28
N THR A 49 0.44 -2.54 -18.69
CA THR A 49 -0.50 -3.00 -17.65
C THR A 49 -0.39 -2.15 -16.38
N ASN A 50 0.83 -1.71 -16.05
CA ASN A 50 1.09 -0.82 -14.93
C ASN A 50 0.48 0.56 -15.19
N LEU A 51 0.62 1.11 -16.40
CA LEU A 51 0.05 2.42 -16.73
C LEU A 51 -1.47 2.42 -16.66
N LEU A 52 -2.11 1.31 -17.01
CA LEU A 52 -3.56 1.15 -16.89
C LEU A 52 -4.01 0.72 -15.48
N PHE A 53 -3.08 0.48 -14.55
CA PHE A 53 -3.34 -0.04 -13.20
C PHE A 53 -4.04 -1.41 -13.16
N ILE A 54 -3.88 -2.23 -14.21
CA ILE A 54 -4.49 -3.57 -14.33
C ILE A 54 -3.49 -4.71 -14.18
N ASN A 55 -2.24 -4.42 -13.82
CA ASN A 55 -1.17 -5.39 -13.57
C ASN A 55 -1.51 -6.41 -12.46
N ASN A 56 -2.51 -6.14 -11.63
CA ASN A 56 -3.04 -7.12 -10.66
C ASN A 56 -3.84 -8.25 -11.32
N TYR A 57 -4.32 -8.04 -12.54
CA TYR A 57 -5.27 -8.93 -13.22
C TYR A 57 -4.72 -9.50 -14.52
N VAL A 58 -3.95 -8.71 -15.27
CA VAL A 58 -3.35 -9.10 -16.55
C VAL A 58 -1.88 -9.48 -16.33
N ASN A 59 -1.48 -10.67 -16.80
CA ASN A 59 -0.11 -11.18 -16.75
C ASN A 59 0.54 -11.02 -15.35
N ALA A 60 -0.22 -11.35 -14.31
CA ALA A 60 0.15 -11.05 -12.93
C ALA A 60 1.41 -11.78 -12.44
N ASP A 61 1.64 -12.98 -12.96
CA ASP A 61 2.85 -13.79 -12.77
C ASP A 61 4.10 -13.13 -13.37
N GLU A 62 3.93 -12.41 -14.48
CA GLU A 62 4.97 -11.65 -15.19
C GLU A 62 4.82 -10.13 -15.04
N MET A 63 4.24 -9.66 -13.92
CA MET A 63 3.96 -8.24 -13.75
C MET A 63 5.25 -7.40 -13.65
N CYS A 64 5.25 -6.22 -14.27
CA CYS A 64 6.35 -5.27 -14.11
C CYS A 64 6.35 -4.68 -12.70
N MET A 65 7.51 -4.69 -12.03
CA MET A 65 7.71 -4.22 -10.65
C MET A 65 6.79 -4.96 -9.67
N LEU A 66 7.31 -6.01 -9.04
CA LEU A 66 6.51 -6.85 -8.13
C LEU A 66 5.71 -6.03 -7.12
N HIS A 67 6.32 -5.03 -6.48
CA HIS A 67 5.68 -4.22 -5.45
C HIS A 67 4.52 -3.35 -5.97
N SER A 68 4.42 -3.08 -7.28
CA SER A 68 3.47 -2.15 -7.89
C SER A 68 2.01 -2.60 -7.85
N TRP A 69 1.72 -3.84 -7.41
CA TRP A 69 0.34 -4.31 -7.21
C TRP A 69 -0.47 -3.40 -6.29
N TYR A 70 0.21 -2.80 -5.31
CA TYR A 70 -0.41 -1.90 -4.34
C TYR A 70 -0.87 -0.60 -5.01
N LEU A 71 -0.11 -0.05 -5.95
CA LEU A 71 -0.49 1.17 -6.66
C LEU A 71 -1.74 0.96 -7.54
N ALA A 72 -1.85 -0.21 -8.17
CA ALA A 72 -3.06 -0.61 -8.87
C ALA A 72 -4.27 -0.75 -7.94
N CYS A 73 -4.08 -1.38 -6.77
CA CYS A 73 -5.14 -1.44 -5.75
C CYS A 73 -5.57 -0.04 -5.30
N ASP A 74 -4.62 0.85 -5.01
CA ASP A 74 -4.90 2.22 -4.57
C ASP A 74 -5.72 3.01 -5.61
N MET A 75 -5.41 2.85 -6.91
CA MET A 75 -6.20 3.50 -7.96
C MET A 75 -7.61 2.92 -8.06
N HIS A 76 -7.77 1.59 -8.01
CA HIS A 76 -9.09 0.95 -7.99
C HIS A 76 -9.92 1.40 -6.79
N PHE A 77 -9.31 1.44 -5.61
CA PHE A 77 -9.98 1.88 -4.39
C PHE A 77 -10.36 3.35 -4.45
N PHE A 78 -9.50 4.20 -4.98
CA PHE A 78 -9.82 5.61 -5.18
C PHE A 78 -11.05 5.80 -6.09
N ILE A 79 -11.13 5.06 -7.20
CA ILE A 79 -12.29 5.11 -8.10
C ILE A 79 -13.55 4.70 -7.36
N VAL A 80 -13.54 3.51 -6.72
CA VAL A 80 -14.69 3.01 -5.96
C VAL A 80 -15.07 3.96 -4.82
N GLY A 81 -14.08 4.50 -4.10
CA GLY A 81 -14.28 5.43 -2.99
C GLY A 81 -14.95 6.73 -3.41
N VAL A 82 -14.53 7.32 -4.54
CA VAL A 82 -15.16 8.53 -5.09
C VAL A 82 -16.63 8.26 -5.42
N PHE A 83 -16.93 7.16 -6.12
CA PHE A 83 -18.32 6.80 -6.45
C PHE A 83 -19.16 6.52 -5.21
N LEU A 84 -18.66 5.72 -4.26
CA LEU A 84 -19.37 5.42 -3.02
C LEU A 84 -19.65 6.69 -2.20
N THR A 85 -18.65 7.57 -2.06
CA THR A 85 -18.80 8.83 -1.31
C THR A 85 -19.80 9.76 -2.00
N TYR A 86 -19.78 9.83 -3.33
CA TYR A 86 -20.75 10.62 -4.10
C TYR A 86 -22.18 10.10 -3.93
N ILE A 87 -22.40 8.78 -4.00
CA ILE A 87 -23.72 8.16 -3.83
C ILE A 87 -24.23 8.40 -2.39
N ILE A 88 -23.37 8.25 -1.36
CA ILE A 88 -23.74 8.54 0.03
C ILE A 88 -24.13 10.01 0.19
N TRP A 89 -23.39 10.93 -0.44
CA TRP A 89 -23.70 12.36 -0.37
C TRP A 89 -25.02 12.70 -1.07
N ARG A 90 -25.25 12.17 -2.28
CA ARG A 90 -26.44 12.47 -3.09
C ARG A 90 -27.70 11.76 -2.59
N TRP A 91 -27.58 10.50 -2.16
CA TRP A 91 -28.68 9.63 -1.76
C TRP A 91 -28.35 8.88 -0.47
N ASN A 92 -28.32 9.60 0.66
CA ASN A 92 -27.86 9.09 1.96
C ASN A 92 -28.36 7.67 2.32
N LYS A 93 -29.66 7.41 2.29
CA LYS A 93 -30.21 6.07 2.66
C LYS A 93 -29.74 4.97 1.70
N ALA A 94 -29.83 5.20 0.39
CA ALA A 94 -29.41 4.24 -0.63
C ALA A 94 -27.89 4.03 -0.59
N GLY A 95 -27.11 5.10 -0.41
CA GLY A 95 -25.66 5.03 -0.33
C GLY A 95 -25.15 4.27 0.88
N VAL A 96 -25.79 4.42 2.05
CA VAL A 96 -25.45 3.61 3.24
C VAL A 96 -25.78 2.13 3.01
N CYS A 97 -26.92 1.83 2.37
CA CYS A 97 -27.27 0.46 2.00
C CYS A 97 -26.24 -0.14 1.02
N ILE A 98 -25.90 0.57 -0.05
CA ILE A 98 -24.89 0.15 -1.04
C ILE A 98 -23.53 -0.05 -0.36
N TYR A 99 -23.12 0.86 0.51
CA TYR A 99 -21.88 0.72 1.29
C TYR A 99 -21.90 -0.57 2.13
N GLY A 100 -23.00 -0.85 2.83
CA GLY A 100 -23.17 -2.07 3.62
C GLY A 100 -23.06 -3.35 2.77
N VAL A 101 -23.69 -3.36 1.59
CA VAL A 101 -23.57 -4.47 0.63
C VAL A 101 -22.14 -4.65 0.15
N VAL A 102 -21.48 -3.56 -0.27
CA VAL A 102 -20.08 -3.61 -0.74
C VAL A 102 -19.14 -4.08 0.37
N PHE A 103 -19.37 -3.67 1.61
CA PHE A 103 -18.60 -4.13 2.78
C PHE A 103 -18.82 -5.61 3.09
N ALA A 104 -20.07 -6.10 3.00
CA ALA A 104 -20.36 -7.52 3.17
C ALA A 104 -19.70 -8.37 2.07
N VAL A 105 -19.78 -7.91 0.82
CA VAL A 105 -19.14 -8.58 -0.34
C VAL A 105 -17.61 -8.59 -0.19
N SER A 106 -17.00 -7.50 0.30
CA SER A 106 -15.54 -7.45 0.48
C SER A 106 -15.00 -8.40 1.54
N ILE A 107 -15.85 -8.82 2.49
CA ILE A 107 -15.53 -9.87 3.48
C ILE A 107 -15.82 -11.27 2.90
N TYR A 108 -16.96 -11.42 2.23
CA TYR A 108 -17.41 -12.70 1.70
C TYR A 108 -16.48 -13.25 0.60
N LEU A 109 -16.08 -12.42 -0.37
CA LEU A 109 -15.26 -12.84 -1.50
C LEU A 109 -13.94 -13.51 -1.09
N PRO A 110 -13.08 -12.88 -0.24
CA PRO A 110 -11.84 -13.54 0.18
C PRO A 110 -12.10 -14.77 1.04
N ALA A 111 -13.12 -14.76 1.91
CA ALA A 111 -13.50 -15.94 2.71
C ALA A 111 -13.86 -17.13 1.83
N LYS A 112 -14.69 -16.92 0.81
CA LYS A 112 -15.04 -17.93 -0.19
C LYS A 112 -13.81 -18.42 -0.95
N SER A 113 -12.95 -17.52 -1.42
CA SER A 113 -11.74 -17.90 -2.15
C SER A 113 -10.77 -18.73 -1.31
N ILE A 114 -10.65 -18.44 -0.01
CA ILE A 114 -9.84 -19.22 0.93
C ILE A 114 -10.42 -20.63 1.11
N TYR A 115 -11.73 -20.72 1.30
CA TYR A 115 -12.43 -21.99 1.47
C TYR A 115 -12.28 -22.89 0.24
N ASP A 116 -12.64 -22.38 -0.95
CA ASP A 116 -12.70 -23.15 -2.19
C ASP A 116 -11.31 -23.64 -2.64
N ASN A 117 -10.30 -22.79 -2.49
CA ASN A 117 -8.95 -23.05 -3.01
C ASN A 117 -7.98 -23.57 -1.94
N LYS A 118 -8.45 -23.84 -0.72
CA LYS A 118 -7.64 -24.31 0.41
C LYS A 118 -6.41 -23.42 0.68
N LEU A 119 -6.60 -22.10 0.62
CA LEU A 119 -5.50 -21.13 0.72
C LEU A 119 -5.22 -20.76 2.18
N TRP A 120 -3.95 -20.57 2.51
CA TRP A 120 -3.56 -20.10 3.84
C TRP A 120 -4.02 -18.66 4.07
N GLY A 121 -4.42 -18.34 5.30
CA GLY A 121 -4.79 -16.98 5.71
C GLY A 121 -3.58 -16.03 5.84
N VAL A 122 -2.37 -16.59 5.76
CA VAL A 122 -1.09 -15.89 5.69
C VAL A 122 -0.42 -16.19 4.35
N MET A 123 0.49 -15.31 3.92
CA MET A 123 1.39 -15.66 2.82
C MET A 123 2.29 -16.81 3.27
N PRO A 124 2.31 -17.96 2.59
CA PRO A 124 3.02 -19.15 3.07
C PRO A 124 4.55 -19.03 2.86
N TYR A 125 5.23 -18.19 3.63
CA TYR A 125 6.71 -18.09 3.70
C TYR A 125 7.34 -19.29 4.43
N PHE A 126 6.94 -20.51 4.10
CA PHE A 126 7.56 -21.71 4.66
C PHE A 126 8.96 -21.89 4.08
N TYR A 127 9.95 -21.98 4.98
CA TYR A 127 11.36 -22.16 4.66
C TYR A 127 11.56 -23.51 3.95
N GLY A 128 11.51 -23.50 2.61
CA GLY A 128 11.69 -24.70 1.78
C GLY A 128 10.97 -24.69 0.43
N ASN A 129 9.86 -23.95 0.27
CA ASN A 129 8.97 -24.12 -0.89
C ASN A 129 8.77 -22.89 -1.79
N ILE A 130 9.23 -21.69 -1.40
CA ILE A 130 9.14 -20.51 -2.27
C ILE A 130 10.38 -20.42 -3.14
N LYS A 131 10.30 -20.97 -4.36
CA LYS A 131 11.27 -20.68 -5.43
C LYS A 131 11.03 -19.29 -6.04
N ASN A 132 9.77 -18.87 -6.13
CA ASN A 132 9.38 -17.56 -6.64
C ASN A 132 8.03 -17.11 -6.04
N ILE A 133 8.01 -15.92 -5.44
CA ILE A 133 6.79 -15.32 -4.85
C ILE A 133 5.72 -15.12 -5.94
N ARG A 134 6.13 -14.74 -7.15
CA ARG A 134 5.26 -14.47 -8.30
C ARG A 134 4.46 -15.67 -8.76
N THR A 135 4.97 -16.89 -8.55
CA THR A 135 4.28 -18.12 -8.97
C THR A 135 3.49 -18.77 -7.84
N THR A 136 3.55 -18.20 -6.63
CA THR A 136 2.82 -18.75 -5.50
C THR A 136 1.33 -18.54 -5.70
N GLU A 137 0.54 -19.60 -5.52
CA GLU A 137 -0.90 -19.55 -5.72
C GLU A 137 -1.57 -18.49 -4.84
N HIS A 138 -1.19 -18.40 -3.56
CA HIS A 138 -1.70 -17.36 -2.66
C HIS A 138 -1.40 -15.94 -3.17
N PHE A 139 -0.22 -15.71 -3.76
CA PHE A 139 0.16 -14.40 -4.28
C PHE A 139 -0.76 -13.98 -5.44
N ASN A 140 -0.88 -14.86 -6.44
CA ASN A 140 -1.66 -14.58 -7.65
C ASN A 140 -3.17 -14.65 -7.44
N ARG A 141 -3.67 -15.56 -6.61
CA ARG A 141 -5.13 -15.74 -6.45
C ARG A 141 -5.71 -14.73 -5.48
N ILE A 142 -5.07 -14.47 -4.34
CA ILE A 142 -5.64 -13.62 -3.29
C ILE A 142 -4.85 -12.33 -3.06
N TYR A 143 -3.52 -12.44 -2.93
CA TYR A 143 -2.74 -11.36 -2.34
C TYR A 143 -2.72 -10.09 -3.18
N ILE A 144 -2.65 -10.15 -4.52
CA ILE A 144 -2.55 -8.94 -5.35
C ILE A 144 -3.89 -8.41 -5.86
N LYS A 145 -4.97 -9.18 -5.74
CA LYS A 145 -6.27 -8.81 -6.31
C LYS A 145 -6.95 -7.74 -5.45
N SER A 146 -7.34 -6.64 -6.09
CA SER A 146 -7.92 -5.48 -5.40
C SER A 146 -9.23 -5.81 -4.68
N HIS A 147 -10.11 -6.61 -5.28
CA HIS A 147 -11.41 -6.98 -4.68
C HIS A 147 -11.28 -7.80 -3.38
N TYR A 148 -10.15 -8.48 -3.13
CA TYR A 148 -9.89 -9.18 -1.87
C TYR A 148 -9.24 -8.29 -0.79
N ARG A 149 -8.90 -7.04 -1.13
CA ARG A 149 -8.21 -6.10 -0.24
C ARG A 149 -9.00 -4.84 0.10
N ILE A 150 -10.08 -4.57 -0.61
CA ILE A 150 -10.83 -3.30 -0.48
C ILE A 150 -11.42 -3.06 0.91
N THR A 151 -11.62 -4.10 1.73
CA THR A 151 -12.19 -4.02 3.08
C THR A 151 -11.52 -2.96 3.96
N THR A 152 -10.19 -2.88 3.97
CA THR A 152 -9.47 -1.89 4.81
C THR A 152 -9.68 -0.46 4.34
N TYR A 153 -9.87 -0.27 3.03
CA TYR A 153 -10.18 1.02 2.44
C TYR A 153 -11.60 1.47 2.82
N LEU A 154 -12.57 0.55 2.82
CA LEU A 154 -13.94 0.81 3.27
C LEU A 154 -13.97 1.21 4.75
N VAL A 155 -13.21 0.50 5.61
CA VAL A 155 -13.06 0.89 7.03
C VAL A 155 -12.56 2.34 7.16
N GLY A 156 -11.59 2.75 6.32
CA GLY A 156 -11.11 4.12 6.28
C GLY A 156 -12.19 5.14 5.87
N ILE A 157 -13.03 4.81 4.88
CA ILE A 157 -14.19 5.64 4.50
C ILE A 157 -15.16 5.78 5.68
N ALA A 158 -15.53 4.67 6.33
CA ALA A 158 -16.41 4.71 7.50
C ALA A 158 -15.80 5.54 8.64
N ALA A 159 -14.51 5.40 8.91
CA ALA A 159 -13.80 6.19 9.90
C ALA A 159 -13.84 7.70 9.58
N ALA A 160 -13.70 8.08 8.31
CA ALA A 160 -13.83 9.47 7.88
C ALA A 160 -15.23 10.03 8.12
N PHE A 161 -16.29 9.27 7.82
CA PHE A 161 -17.66 9.67 8.14
C PHE A 161 -17.91 9.81 9.64
N ILE A 162 -17.40 8.86 10.44
CA ILE A 162 -17.48 8.91 11.91
C ILE A 162 -16.77 10.16 12.44
N TYR A 163 -15.56 10.45 11.96
CA TYR A 163 -14.82 11.66 12.32
C TYR A 163 -15.63 12.93 12.07
N LEU A 164 -16.23 13.07 10.88
CA LEU A 164 -17.02 14.26 10.54
C LEU A 164 -18.22 14.44 11.47
N ARG A 165 -18.90 13.34 11.85
CA ARG A 165 -20.03 13.39 12.79
C ARG A 165 -19.60 13.75 14.21
N ILE A 166 -18.52 13.17 14.72
CA ILE A 166 -18.00 13.47 16.06
C ILE A 166 -17.46 14.92 16.12
N LYS A 167 -16.83 15.39 15.04
CA LYS A 167 -16.38 16.78 14.94
C LYS A 167 -17.54 17.76 15.01
N GLN A 168 -18.68 17.45 14.38
CA GLN A 168 -19.90 18.26 14.45
C GLN A 168 -20.52 18.29 15.85
N SER A 169 -20.49 17.17 16.58
CA SER A 169 -20.99 17.11 17.96
C SER A 169 -20.06 17.78 18.99
N LYS A 170 -18.88 18.26 18.57
CA LYS A 170 -17.84 18.86 19.43
C LYS A 170 -17.41 17.96 20.60
N LEU A 171 -17.63 16.66 20.48
CA LEU A 171 -17.24 15.69 21.52
C LEU A 171 -15.73 15.63 21.62
N LYS A 172 -15.22 15.76 22.85
CA LYS A 172 -13.80 15.57 23.18
C LYS A 172 -13.65 14.32 24.03
N PHE A 173 -12.78 13.42 23.60
CA PHE A 173 -12.35 12.27 24.39
C PHE A 173 -11.49 12.71 25.57
N SER A 174 -11.78 12.18 26.77
CA SER A 174 -10.92 12.37 27.94
C SER A 174 -9.56 11.66 27.74
N VAL A 175 -8.54 12.13 28.46
CA VAL A 175 -7.19 11.51 28.42
C VAL A 175 -7.26 10.04 28.81
N LYS A 176 -8.07 9.68 29.81
CA LYS A 176 -8.27 8.29 30.23
C LYS A 176 -8.85 7.43 29.09
N ASN A 177 -9.95 7.88 28.47
CA ASN A 177 -10.63 7.11 27.44
C ASN A 177 -9.77 6.91 26.20
N ARG A 178 -9.06 7.97 25.76
CA ARG A 178 -8.21 7.86 24.57
C ARG A 178 -7.02 6.92 24.80
N THR A 179 -6.42 6.94 26.00
CA THR A 179 -5.30 6.06 26.36
C THR A 179 -5.75 4.61 26.47
N ILE A 180 -6.90 4.34 27.10
CA ILE A 180 -7.47 2.98 27.16
C ILE A 180 -7.73 2.45 25.75
N GLY A 181 -8.35 3.23 24.87
CA GLY A 181 -8.60 2.78 23.50
C GLY A 181 -7.32 2.57 22.70
N LEU A 182 -6.27 3.38 22.93
CA LEU A 182 -4.95 3.18 22.32
C LEU A 182 -4.32 1.86 22.79
N MET A 183 -4.30 1.61 24.10
CA MET A 183 -3.76 0.38 24.68
C MET A 183 -4.51 -0.85 24.16
N LEU A 184 -5.83 -0.77 24.04
CA LEU A 184 -6.65 -1.83 23.45
C LEU A 184 -6.27 -2.08 21.98
N CYS A 185 -6.09 -1.02 21.18
CA CYS A 185 -5.67 -1.15 19.79
C CYS A 185 -4.29 -1.80 19.67
N VAL A 186 -3.33 -1.42 20.51
CA VAL A 186 -1.98 -2.01 20.54
C VAL A 186 -2.03 -3.48 20.95
N LEU A 187 -2.80 -3.80 21.98
CA LEU A 187 -2.98 -5.18 22.46
C LEU A 187 -3.55 -6.08 21.36
N LEU A 188 -4.64 -5.66 20.70
CA LEU A 188 -5.25 -6.42 19.60
C LEU A 188 -4.28 -6.64 18.43
N HIS A 189 -3.45 -5.63 18.13
CA HIS A 189 -2.43 -5.73 17.09
C HIS A 189 -1.33 -6.74 17.46
N PHE A 190 -0.88 -6.70 18.70
CA PHE A 190 0.10 -7.62 19.22
C PHE A 190 -0.43 -9.06 19.21
N THR A 191 -1.69 -9.26 19.60
CA THR A 191 -2.36 -10.57 19.49
C THR A 191 -2.39 -11.05 18.04
N CYS A 192 -2.74 -10.20 17.07
CA CYS A 192 -2.69 -10.57 15.66
C CYS A 192 -1.29 -10.99 15.21
N PHE A 193 -0.24 -10.31 15.68
CA PHE A 193 1.15 -10.66 15.39
C PHE A 193 1.52 -12.04 15.95
N ILE A 194 1.15 -12.35 17.19
CA ILE A 194 1.38 -13.67 17.79
C ILE A 194 0.64 -14.77 17.01
N VAL A 195 -0.63 -14.54 16.64
CA VAL A 195 -1.41 -15.49 15.83
C VAL A 195 -0.78 -15.68 14.44
N THR A 196 -0.19 -14.63 13.87
CA THR A 196 0.59 -14.73 12.63
C THR A 196 1.75 -15.70 12.78
N GLY A 197 2.52 -15.58 13.87
CA GLY A 197 3.62 -16.49 14.20
C GLY A 197 3.15 -17.94 14.36
N TYR A 198 2.00 -18.15 15.00
CA TYR A 198 1.40 -19.47 15.13
C TYR A 198 1.14 -20.13 13.77
N PHE A 199 0.60 -19.40 12.78
CA PHE A 199 0.36 -19.96 11.43
C PHE A 199 1.63 -20.34 10.67
N TYR A 200 2.82 -19.88 11.09
CA TYR A 200 4.09 -20.28 10.49
C TYR A 200 4.75 -21.48 11.19
N LEU A 201 4.17 -22.00 12.28
CA LEU A 201 4.68 -23.19 12.93
C LEU A 201 4.51 -24.42 12.01
N PRO A 202 5.55 -25.25 11.81
CA PRO A 202 5.50 -26.40 10.91
C PRO A 202 4.39 -27.41 11.23
N GLU A 203 3.97 -27.50 12.49
CA GLU A 203 3.02 -28.48 13.00
C GLU A 203 1.56 -28.08 12.75
N VAL A 204 1.30 -26.85 12.28
CA VAL A 204 -0.07 -26.36 12.06
C VAL A 204 -0.68 -27.02 10.83
N THR A 205 -1.76 -27.76 11.07
CA THR A 205 -2.56 -28.36 10.00
C THR A 205 -3.52 -27.33 9.41
N TYR A 206 -3.76 -27.44 8.10
CA TYR A 206 -4.67 -26.55 7.40
C TYR A 206 -6.11 -26.70 7.94
N ASN A 207 -6.64 -25.62 8.51
CA ASN A 207 -8.05 -25.52 8.88
C ASN A 207 -8.67 -24.28 8.21
N PRO A 208 -9.65 -24.46 7.31
CA PRO A 208 -10.20 -23.34 6.53
C PRO A 208 -10.79 -22.24 7.42
N TRP A 209 -11.44 -22.59 8.54
CA TRP A 209 -12.08 -21.62 9.42
C TRP A 209 -11.05 -20.71 10.11
N ASN A 210 -9.95 -21.28 10.59
CA ASN A 210 -8.87 -20.53 11.22
C ASN A 210 -8.29 -19.50 10.24
N HIS A 211 -8.04 -19.91 8.99
CA HIS A 211 -7.50 -19.04 7.96
C HIS A 211 -8.48 -17.96 7.51
N ILE A 212 -9.77 -18.28 7.34
CA ILE A 212 -10.81 -17.31 6.97
C ILE A 212 -10.97 -16.24 8.06
N ILE A 213 -11.10 -16.67 9.32
CA ILE A 213 -11.27 -15.78 10.47
C ILE A 213 -10.04 -14.87 10.56
N TYR A 214 -8.84 -15.45 10.56
CA TYR A 214 -7.63 -14.67 10.67
C TYR A 214 -7.45 -13.67 9.52
N PHE A 215 -7.59 -14.12 8.26
CA PHE A 215 -7.42 -13.25 7.09
C PHE A 215 -8.38 -12.06 7.10
N THR A 216 -9.62 -12.30 7.53
CA THR A 216 -10.67 -11.27 7.58
C THR A 216 -10.42 -10.28 8.73
N PHE A 217 -10.28 -10.79 9.96
CA PHE A 217 -10.24 -9.95 11.15
C PHE A 217 -8.91 -9.22 11.31
N GLN A 218 -7.78 -9.84 10.96
CA GLN A 218 -6.46 -9.19 11.09
C GLN A 218 -6.43 -7.86 10.33
N ARG A 219 -6.94 -7.85 9.09
CA ARG A 219 -6.95 -6.66 8.23
C ARG A 219 -7.90 -5.59 8.76
N ILE A 220 -9.09 -5.98 9.20
CA ILE A 220 -10.06 -5.07 9.80
C ILE A 220 -9.48 -4.46 11.07
N LEU A 221 -8.93 -5.26 11.98
CA LEU A 221 -8.29 -4.80 13.21
C LEU A 221 -7.14 -3.85 12.93
N TYR A 222 -6.26 -4.17 11.97
CA TYR A 222 -5.19 -3.26 11.54
C TYR A 222 -5.75 -1.90 11.10
N SER A 223 -6.75 -1.91 10.20
CA SER A 223 -7.35 -0.69 9.68
C SER A 223 -8.13 0.11 10.74
N LEU A 224 -8.76 -0.57 11.71
CA LEU A 224 -9.44 0.06 12.84
C LEU A 224 -8.45 0.73 13.79
N THR A 225 -7.32 0.10 14.08
CA THR A 225 -6.25 0.70 14.90
C THR A 225 -5.73 2.01 14.27
N VAL A 226 -5.42 1.99 12.98
CA VAL A 226 -4.97 3.19 12.26
C VAL A 226 -6.08 4.25 12.21
N SER A 227 -7.31 3.83 11.94
CA SER A 227 -8.47 4.72 11.93
C SER A 227 -8.70 5.39 13.29
N TYR A 228 -8.61 4.62 14.38
CA TYR A 228 -8.74 5.13 15.74
C TYR A 228 -7.68 6.21 16.04
N LEU A 229 -6.42 5.94 15.70
CA LEU A 229 -5.33 6.90 15.86
C LEU A 229 -5.61 8.20 15.11
N LEU A 230 -6.05 8.11 13.85
CA LEU A 230 -6.34 9.29 13.03
C LEU A 230 -7.56 10.06 13.54
N VAL A 231 -8.67 9.38 13.85
CA VAL A 231 -9.91 10.02 14.32
C VAL A 231 -9.71 10.67 15.67
N VAL A 232 -9.22 9.93 16.66
CA VAL A 232 -9.04 10.45 18.03
C VAL A 232 -7.90 11.47 18.09
N GLY A 233 -6.81 11.23 17.34
CA GLY A 233 -5.68 12.14 17.25
C GLY A 233 -6.09 13.50 16.68
N SER A 234 -6.88 13.50 15.60
CA SER A 234 -7.37 14.72 14.96
C SER A 234 -8.41 15.48 15.80
N LEU A 235 -9.07 14.83 16.77
CA LEU A 235 -10.08 15.45 17.63
C LEU A 235 -9.49 15.96 18.95
N THR A 236 -8.54 15.23 19.54
CA THR A 236 -8.11 15.48 20.93
C THR A 236 -6.61 15.50 21.18
N ASN A 237 -5.77 15.29 20.18
CA ASN A 237 -4.29 15.31 20.23
C ASN A 237 -3.71 14.39 21.33
N PHE A 238 -2.89 13.40 20.98
CA PHE A 238 -2.31 12.46 21.96
C PHE A 238 -1.14 13.02 22.79
N GLY A 239 -0.90 14.34 22.76
CA GLY A 239 0.20 14.98 23.49
C GLY A 239 1.54 14.57 22.87
N PHE A 240 2.41 13.94 23.67
CA PHE A 240 3.74 13.51 23.22
C PHE A 240 3.70 12.63 21.95
N ILE A 241 2.74 11.71 21.85
CA ILE A 241 2.61 10.81 20.69
C ILE A 241 2.32 11.60 19.42
N SER A 242 1.40 12.58 19.49
CA SER A 242 1.10 13.45 18.35
C SER A 242 2.30 14.32 17.97
N SER A 243 3.00 14.88 18.96
CA SER A 243 4.24 15.66 18.72
C SER A 243 5.33 14.82 18.01
N PHE A 244 5.49 13.56 18.42
CA PHE A 244 6.43 12.63 17.79
C PHE A 244 6.03 12.32 16.34
N ILE A 245 4.76 12.00 16.08
CA ILE A 245 4.26 11.69 14.73
C ILE A 245 4.33 12.92 13.80
N GLU A 246 4.11 14.12 14.34
CA GLU A 246 4.17 15.38 13.60
C GLU A 246 5.58 15.97 13.48
N CYS A 247 6.61 15.24 13.92
CA CYS A 247 7.97 15.75 13.87
C CYS A 247 8.41 16.08 12.42
N LYS A 248 9.30 17.07 12.29
CA LYS A 248 9.77 17.56 10.99
C LYS A 248 10.43 16.47 10.15
N LEU A 249 11.11 15.52 10.79
CA LEU A 249 11.73 14.38 10.10
C LEU A 249 10.68 13.52 9.39
N PHE A 250 9.60 13.14 10.06
CA PHE A 250 8.51 12.39 9.44
C PHE A 250 7.75 13.21 8.40
N THR A 251 7.71 14.53 8.53
CA THR A 251 7.17 15.40 7.47
C THR A 251 8.03 15.33 6.19
N VAL A 252 9.35 15.23 6.31
CA VAL A 252 10.24 15.05 5.14
C VAL A 252 10.08 13.64 4.56
N ILE A 253 10.14 12.60 5.39
CA ILE A 253 10.01 11.21 4.94
C ILE A 253 8.64 10.96 4.29
N SER A 254 7.56 11.51 4.84
CA SER A 254 6.21 11.38 4.26
C SER A 254 6.11 12.03 2.87
N ARG A 255 6.85 13.12 2.61
CA ARG A 255 6.91 13.73 1.27
C ARG A 255 7.66 12.86 0.26
N LEU A 256 8.67 12.13 0.70
CA LEU A 256 9.45 11.19 -0.12
C LEU A 256 8.82 9.80 -0.22
N SER A 257 7.84 9.48 0.63
CA SER A 257 7.28 8.13 0.80
C SER A 257 6.87 7.46 -0.52
N TYR A 258 6.31 8.21 -1.46
CA TYR A 258 5.89 7.67 -2.75
C TYR A 258 7.08 7.26 -3.61
N VAL A 259 8.08 8.13 -3.74
CA VAL A 259 9.30 7.83 -4.49
C VAL A 259 10.11 6.74 -3.80
N LEU A 260 10.23 6.78 -2.48
CA LEU A 260 10.84 5.71 -1.69
C LEU A 260 10.17 4.36 -1.96
N TYR A 261 8.83 4.34 -2.00
CA TYR A 261 8.07 3.14 -2.33
C TYR A 261 8.34 2.65 -3.76
N LEU A 262 8.58 3.51 -4.74
CA LEU A 262 8.94 3.07 -6.09
C LEU A 262 10.39 2.57 -6.19
N THR A 263 11.32 3.17 -5.44
CA THR A 263 12.76 2.89 -5.59
C THR A 263 13.28 1.81 -4.66
N HIS A 264 12.64 1.55 -3.51
CA HIS A 264 13.17 0.58 -2.52
C HIS A 264 13.41 -0.81 -3.10
N PHE A 265 12.54 -1.24 -4.02
CA PHE A 265 12.63 -2.58 -4.60
C PHE A 265 13.82 -2.73 -5.55
N ILE A 266 14.33 -1.62 -6.10
CA ILE A 266 15.60 -1.62 -6.87
C ILE A 266 16.73 -2.05 -5.96
N VAL A 267 16.85 -1.43 -4.79
CA VAL A 267 17.90 -1.73 -3.79
C VAL A 267 17.82 -3.19 -3.36
N GLN A 268 16.62 -3.70 -3.09
CA GLN A 268 16.42 -5.11 -2.70
C GLN A 268 16.83 -6.08 -3.82
N LEU A 269 16.49 -5.78 -5.07
CA LEU A 269 16.90 -6.59 -6.22
C LEU A 269 18.42 -6.58 -6.42
N GLN A 270 19.08 -5.45 -6.19
CA GLN A 270 20.55 -5.36 -6.24
C GLN A 270 21.20 -6.19 -5.13
N SER A 271 20.75 -5.98 -3.88
CA SER A 271 21.25 -6.68 -2.69
C SER A 271 21.14 -8.20 -2.82
N ILE A 272 20.01 -8.70 -3.37
CA ILE A 272 19.82 -10.13 -3.60
C ILE A 272 20.59 -10.60 -4.84
N GLY A 273 20.58 -9.85 -5.94
CA GLY A 273 21.22 -10.22 -7.20
C GLY A 273 22.74 -10.39 -7.09
N GLU A 274 23.37 -9.63 -6.20
CA GLU A 274 24.82 -9.65 -5.96
C GLU A 274 25.28 -10.79 -5.03
N ILE A 275 24.36 -11.52 -4.38
CA ILE A 275 24.73 -12.61 -3.46
C ILE A 275 25.53 -13.67 -4.21
N ARG A 276 26.79 -13.86 -3.80
CA ARG A 276 27.70 -14.86 -4.40
C ARG A 276 27.82 -16.15 -3.61
N GLN A 277 27.48 -16.12 -2.32
CA GLN A 277 27.61 -17.25 -1.41
C GLN A 277 26.39 -17.38 -0.50
N PRO A 278 26.04 -18.60 -0.05
CA PRO A 278 24.96 -18.79 0.91
C PRO A 278 25.17 -17.94 2.16
N LYS A 279 24.13 -17.19 2.55
CA LYS A 279 24.12 -16.40 3.78
C LYS A 279 23.41 -17.18 4.88
N TYR A 280 24.00 -17.20 6.08
CA TYR A 280 23.31 -17.68 7.27
C TYR A 280 22.39 -16.59 7.79
N GLY A 281 21.09 -16.87 7.85
CA GLY A 281 20.10 -15.97 8.44
C GLY A 281 20.16 -16.04 9.96
N ASN A 282 20.41 -14.89 10.60
CA ASN A 282 20.18 -14.72 12.03
C ASN A 282 19.54 -13.35 12.27
N PHE A 283 19.00 -13.14 13.47
CA PHE A 283 18.29 -11.90 13.81
C PHE A 283 19.17 -10.65 13.63
N TRP A 284 20.44 -10.74 14.01
CA TRP A 284 21.36 -9.60 13.93
C TRP A 284 21.68 -9.23 12.47
N THR A 285 22.01 -10.20 11.63
CA THR A 285 22.21 -10.00 10.20
C THR A 285 20.97 -9.40 9.55
N MET A 286 19.78 -9.92 9.86
CA MET A 286 18.52 -9.40 9.32
C MET A 286 18.27 -7.95 9.76
N TYR A 287 18.55 -7.62 11.02
CA TYR A 287 18.46 -6.25 11.52
C TYR A 287 19.40 -5.31 10.76
N TRP A 288 20.66 -5.69 10.53
CA TRP A 288 21.61 -4.90 9.75
C TRP A 288 21.17 -4.73 8.30
N GLU A 289 20.72 -5.79 7.64
CA GLU A 289 20.23 -5.75 6.26
C GLU A 289 19.03 -4.81 6.12
N ILE A 290 18.05 -4.85 7.04
CA ILE A 290 16.90 -3.93 7.02
C ILE A 290 17.35 -2.46 7.14
N ASN A 291 18.31 -2.17 8.03
CA ASN A 291 18.81 -0.81 8.20
C ASN A 291 19.61 -0.34 6.97
N ALA A 292 20.43 -1.21 6.39
CA ALA A 292 21.18 -0.92 5.17
C ALA A 292 20.23 -0.67 3.98
N ASP A 293 19.22 -1.53 3.81
CA ASP A 293 18.19 -1.37 2.78
C ASP A 293 17.44 -0.06 2.94
N LEU A 294 17.00 0.27 4.17
CA LEU A 294 16.26 1.51 4.45
C LEU A 294 17.10 2.75 4.12
N MET A 295 18.36 2.78 4.57
CA MET A 295 19.24 3.93 4.35
C MET A 295 19.53 4.11 2.85
N THR A 296 19.84 3.01 2.15
CA THR A 296 20.16 3.04 0.72
C THR A 296 18.92 3.42 -0.10
N ALA A 297 17.75 2.87 0.23
CA ALA A 297 16.49 3.22 -0.42
C ALA A 297 16.12 4.69 -0.19
N LEU A 298 16.38 5.24 1.00
CA LEU A 298 16.22 6.67 1.27
C LEU A 298 17.15 7.52 0.40
N SER A 299 18.42 7.15 0.26
CA SER A 299 19.36 7.84 -0.63
C SER A 299 18.87 7.84 -2.09
N TYR A 300 18.43 6.69 -2.60
CA TYR A 300 17.87 6.57 -3.96
C TYR A 300 16.62 7.44 -4.10
N SER A 301 15.76 7.44 -3.08
CA SER A 301 14.52 8.22 -3.09
C SER A 301 14.77 9.73 -3.16
N ILE A 302 15.81 10.23 -2.48
CA ILE A 302 16.17 11.65 -2.50
C ILE A 302 16.62 12.06 -3.89
N ILE A 303 17.54 11.29 -4.49
CA ILE A 303 18.07 11.54 -5.84
C ILE A 303 16.92 11.53 -6.85
N PHE A 304 16.09 10.49 -6.81
CA PHE A 304 14.97 10.34 -7.74
C PHE A 304 13.91 11.43 -7.58
N ASN A 305 13.61 11.85 -6.35
CA ASN A 305 12.72 12.97 -6.10
C ASN A 305 13.28 14.29 -6.65
N LEU A 306 14.58 14.55 -6.53
CA LEU A 306 15.21 15.77 -7.03
C LEU A 306 15.24 15.84 -8.57
N ILE A 307 15.45 14.69 -9.23
CA ILE A 307 15.55 14.62 -10.69
C ILE A 307 14.17 14.60 -11.36
N VAL A 308 13.19 13.90 -10.77
CA VAL A 308 11.92 13.61 -11.45
C VAL A 308 10.74 14.26 -10.75
N GLU A 309 10.49 13.92 -9.48
CA GLU A 309 9.24 14.29 -8.81
C GLU A 309 9.13 15.80 -8.56
N ALA A 310 10.18 16.42 -8.02
CA ALA A 310 10.18 17.84 -7.67
C ALA A 310 10.06 18.74 -8.91
N PRO A 311 10.82 18.53 -10.01
CA PRO A 311 10.62 19.25 -11.27
C PRO A 311 9.22 19.04 -11.86
N SER A 312 8.75 17.79 -11.94
CA SER A 312 7.42 17.48 -12.50
C SER A 312 6.31 18.18 -11.72
N ARG A 313 6.40 18.19 -10.39
CA ARG A 313 5.45 18.88 -9.51
C ARG A 313 5.47 20.39 -9.71
N LYS A 314 6.65 20.99 -9.90
CA LYS A 314 6.81 22.43 -10.16
C LYS A 314 6.18 22.81 -11.50
N ILE A 315 6.52 22.08 -12.57
CA ILE A 315 5.97 22.28 -13.92
C ILE A 315 4.44 22.18 -13.88
N PHE A 316 3.90 21.15 -13.23
CA PHE A 316 2.46 20.95 -13.13
C PHE A 316 1.76 22.08 -12.39
N LYS A 317 2.35 22.57 -11.28
CA LYS A 317 1.81 23.69 -10.53
C LYS A 317 1.76 24.96 -11.38
N GLU A 318 2.83 25.25 -12.13
CA GLU A 318 2.90 26.41 -13.02
C GLU A 318 1.89 26.31 -14.16
N LEU A 319 1.79 25.16 -14.83
CA LEU A 319 0.79 24.92 -15.88
C LEU A 319 -0.64 25.12 -15.36
N THR A 320 -0.97 24.50 -14.22
CA THR A 320 -2.29 24.65 -13.59
C THR A 320 -2.59 26.11 -13.27
N SER A 321 -1.62 26.86 -12.73
CA SER A 321 -1.81 28.28 -12.44
C SER A 321 -2.05 29.13 -13.70
N LYS A 322 -1.41 28.79 -14.82
CA LYS A 322 -1.64 29.48 -16.11
C LYS A 322 -3.04 29.21 -16.64
N PHE A 323 -3.49 27.96 -16.64
CA PHE A 323 -4.84 27.59 -17.07
C PHE A 323 -5.94 28.25 -16.23
N LEU A 324 -5.79 28.25 -14.90
CA LEU A 324 -6.74 28.92 -14.01
C LEU A 324 -6.75 30.44 -14.21
N LYS A 325 -5.62 31.02 -14.60
CA LYS A 325 -5.54 32.45 -14.91
C LYS A 325 -6.24 32.77 -16.24
N SER A 326 -6.01 31.97 -17.29
CA SER A 326 -6.67 32.15 -18.58
C SER A 326 -8.19 31.96 -18.50
N GLU A 327 -8.67 31.03 -17.68
CA GLU A 327 -10.11 30.81 -17.47
C GLU A 327 -10.78 32.02 -16.79
N LYS A 328 -10.12 32.60 -15.77
CA LYS A 328 -10.59 33.84 -15.15
C LYS A 328 -10.59 35.03 -16.10
N GLU A 329 -9.57 35.14 -16.96
CA GLU A 329 -9.47 36.19 -17.97
C GLU A 329 -10.54 36.02 -19.06
N SER A 330 -10.93 34.78 -19.43
CA SER A 330 -12.05 34.55 -20.36
C SER A 330 -13.42 34.84 -19.74
N ASP A 331 -13.63 34.51 -18.46
CA ASP A 331 -14.89 34.76 -17.77
C ASP A 331 -15.15 36.26 -17.56
N THR A 332 -14.08 37.05 -17.41
CA THR A 332 -14.17 38.52 -17.27
C THR A 332 -14.28 39.26 -18.61
N ALA A 333 -13.91 38.64 -19.73
CA ALA A 333 -14.09 39.20 -21.07
C ALA A 333 -15.47 38.89 -21.69
N GLY A 334 -16.20 37.93 -21.12
CA GLY A 334 -17.55 37.52 -21.55
C GLY A 334 -18.71 38.14 -20.74
N SER A 335 -18.41 38.93 -19.70
CA SER A 335 -19.36 39.75 -18.92
C SER A 335 -19.24 41.21 -19.30
#